data_AF-A0A521S9K3-F1
#
_entry.id   AF-A0A521S9K3-F1
#
_cell.length_a   1.000
_cell.length_b   1.000
_cell.length_c   1.000
_cell.angle_alpha   90.00
_cell.angle_beta   90.00
_cell.angle_gamma   90.00
#
_symmetry.space_group_name_H-M   'P 1'
#
loop_
_entity.id
_entity.type
_entity.pdbx_description
1 polymer ?
#
loop_
_entity_poly.entity_id
_entity_poly.type
_entity_poly.pdbx_seq_one_letter_code
_entity_poly.pdbx_strand_id
1 'polypeptide(L)'
;MLSLTIAGETTLIQDEQQADAMRTYWQAREAGDQTAALVSVKDEEEAAEAVALLAPATTAAGKLSLVAKERIEEQERQLVGSGFALPPPLFAPGTRVVELGDRNFRVEREQVEALPLFPMAAAALVERIRNERRSDITVKPEELWLQPDGRLCYADGASMNLEARPFQAFCQHLGFGAGAKYLAELCTPELRARNVNAQIKLRSSRPVVLRTRRNDGGRSAFAVVTPTYASVDANEVVTAAMPALADARVELLYEDARLTATALWMPEHVVDLAAGDVFRVGVRLECDDTGRGRIRVTAVVLRNLCLNLIIVAEGDVETTSQVHRGDRERIRAALPVAVEAARSKIGFFLDAWGHARTLKVEPLATFKRWVETREVVVPGERDGDAVVNALVDAWKQEPGDTLADAVNALTRAAHLVPTWNMSVREELERAAGRLVMAVR
;
A
#
# COMPACT_ATOMS: atom_id res chain seq x y z
N MET A 1 12.51 27.81 33.20
CA MET A 1 12.99 26.80 32.24
C MET A 1 12.65 27.24 30.83
N LEU A 2 13.38 26.75 29.84
CA LEU A 2 13.12 27.03 28.43
C LEU A 2 12.78 25.73 27.72
N SER A 3 11.80 25.78 26.84
CA SER A 3 11.53 24.73 25.87
C SER A 3 12.22 25.11 24.56
N LEU A 4 13.21 24.33 24.14
CA LEU A 4 13.92 24.49 22.87
C LEU A 4 13.51 23.36 21.93
N THR A 5 12.75 23.70 20.89
CA THR A 5 12.45 22.81 19.78
C THR A 5 13.44 23.06 18.65
N ILE A 6 14.09 22.01 18.13
CA ILE A 6 14.97 22.04 16.94
C ILE A 6 14.72 20.76 16.15
N ALA A 7 14.58 20.86 14.84
CA ALA A 7 14.25 19.78 13.90
C ALA A 7 13.03 18.94 14.32
N GLY A 8 12.05 19.56 14.98
CA GLY A 8 10.83 18.94 15.49
C GLY A 8 10.98 18.26 16.85
N GLU A 9 12.20 18.16 17.40
CA GLU A 9 12.44 17.58 18.72
C GLU A 9 12.51 18.68 19.79
N THR A 10 11.74 18.52 20.86
CA THR A 10 11.66 19.50 21.95
C THR A 10 12.46 19.04 23.15
N THR A 11 13.36 19.89 23.63
CA THR A 11 14.19 19.65 24.82
C THR A 11 13.98 20.73 25.86
N LEU A 12 13.88 20.32 27.12
CA LEU A 12 13.75 21.24 28.25
C LEU A 12 15.14 21.63 28.75
N ILE A 13 15.40 22.93 28.79
CA ILE A 13 16.67 23.53 29.16
C ILE A 13 16.52 24.28 30.49
N GLN A 14 17.45 24.04 31.42
CA GLN A 14 17.53 24.74 32.70
C GLN A 14 17.97 26.20 32.50
N ASP A 15 17.55 27.11 33.39
CA ASP A 15 17.75 28.56 33.22
C ASP A 15 19.24 28.95 33.17
N GLU A 16 20.11 28.18 33.83
CA GLU A 16 21.58 28.38 33.80
C GLU A 16 22.19 28.21 32.39
N GLN A 17 21.49 27.52 31.47
CA GLN A 17 21.94 27.21 30.11
C GLN A 17 21.25 28.08 29.04
N GLN A 18 20.52 29.13 29.44
CA GLN A 18 19.73 29.99 28.55
C GLN A 18 20.54 30.61 27.41
N ALA A 19 21.78 31.06 27.68
CA ALA A 19 22.62 31.69 26.67
C ALA A 19 23.04 30.71 25.55
N ASP A 20 23.23 29.43 25.89
CA ASP A 20 23.58 28.40 24.92
C ASP A 20 22.34 27.94 24.15
N ALA A 21 21.18 27.78 24.81
CA ALA A 21 19.92 27.48 24.11
C ALA A 21 19.51 28.58 23.12
N MET A 22 19.69 29.85 23.49
CA MET A 22 19.44 30.98 22.58
C MET A 22 20.38 30.93 21.37
N ARG A 23 21.66 30.59 21.57
CA ARG A 23 22.63 30.46 20.48
C ARG A 23 22.27 29.31 19.55
N THR A 24 21.94 28.15 20.10
CA THR A 24 21.52 26.97 19.33
C THR A 24 20.23 27.23 18.57
N TYR A 25 19.25 27.92 19.17
CA TYR A 25 18.02 28.38 18.51
C TYR A 25 18.32 29.26 17.29
N TRP A 26 19.17 30.28 17.45
CA TRP A 26 19.49 31.19 16.34
C TRP A 26 20.32 30.49 15.25
N GLN A 27 21.24 29.61 15.62
CA GLN A 27 21.99 28.80 14.66
C GLN A 27 21.08 27.86 13.88
N ALA A 28 20.08 27.25 14.53
CA ALA A 28 19.08 26.43 13.87
C ALA A 28 18.21 27.28 12.92
N ARG A 29 17.77 28.46 13.36
CA ARG A 29 17.03 29.43 12.53
C ARG A 29 17.83 29.88 11.31
N GLU A 30 19.10 30.21 11.48
CA GLU A 30 20.00 30.60 10.37
C GLU A 30 20.27 29.42 9.43
N ALA A 31 20.34 28.19 9.96
CA ALA A 31 20.44 26.97 9.17
C ALA A 31 19.12 26.56 8.48
N GLY A 32 18.04 27.35 8.67
CA GLY A 32 16.76 27.15 7.99
C GLY A 32 15.81 26.18 8.67
N ASP A 33 16.06 25.81 9.92
CA ASP A 33 15.14 24.99 10.71
C ASP A 33 13.94 25.82 11.17
N GLN A 34 12.81 25.59 10.49
CA GLN A 34 11.55 26.28 10.72
C GLN A 34 10.85 25.81 12.01
N THR A 35 11.22 24.64 12.54
CA THR A 35 10.70 24.12 13.80
C THR A 35 11.41 24.68 15.02
N ALA A 36 12.50 25.45 14.78
CA ALA A 36 13.24 26.13 15.82
C ALA A 36 12.33 27.09 16.59
N ALA A 37 12.02 26.73 17.83
CA ALA A 37 11.20 27.48 18.76
C ALA A 37 11.89 27.51 20.13
N LEU A 38 11.96 28.70 20.74
CA LEU A 38 12.47 28.87 22.10
C LEU A 38 11.41 29.59 22.91
N VAL A 39 10.76 28.88 23.82
CA VAL A 39 9.63 29.39 24.61
C VAL A 39 9.98 29.29 26.09
N SER A 40 9.78 30.38 26.83
CA SER A 40 9.88 30.36 28.29
C SER A 40 8.67 29.64 28.87
N VAL A 41 8.91 28.58 29.62
CA VAL A 41 7.87 27.73 30.21
C VAL A 41 8.10 27.63 31.71
N LYS A 42 7.01 27.62 32.48
CA LYS A 42 7.08 27.51 33.94
C LYS A 42 7.30 26.06 34.39
N ASP A 43 6.76 25.11 33.63
CA ASP A 43 6.84 23.68 33.89
C ASP A 43 6.77 22.87 32.57
N GLU A 44 6.85 21.55 32.67
CA GLU A 44 6.81 20.64 31.52
C GLU A 44 5.43 20.58 30.84
N GLU A 45 4.36 20.95 31.55
CA GLU A 45 2.96 20.87 31.08
C GLU A 45 2.66 22.04 30.12
N GLU A 46 3.11 23.26 30.46
CA GLU A 46 2.99 24.46 29.61
C GLU A 46 3.80 24.33 28.30
N ALA A 47 4.90 23.56 28.32
CA ALA A 47 5.71 23.27 27.13
C ALA A 47 4.98 22.40 26.09
N ALA A 48 4.18 21.43 26.55
CA ALA A 48 3.39 20.57 25.67
C ALA A 48 2.23 21.33 25.00
N GLU A 49 1.65 22.31 25.69
CA GLU A 49 0.51 23.09 25.23
C GLU A 49 0.89 24.08 24.10
N ALA A 50 2.09 24.69 24.18
CA ALA A 50 2.59 25.62 23.17
C ALA A 50 2.83 24.97 21.79
N VAL A 51 3.18 23.69 21.76
CA VAL A 51 3.38 22.91 20.52
C VAL A 51 2.04 22.59 19.85
N ALA A 52 0.95 22.47 20.60
CA ALA A 52 -0.38 22.13 20.09
C ALA A 52 -1.09 23.28 19.35
N LEU A 53 -0.71 24.54 19.61
CA LEU A 53 -1.36 25.76 19.08
C LEU A 53 -1.01 26.12 17.62
N LEU A 54 -0.09 25.40 16.97
CA LEU A 54 0.37 25.67 15.60
C LEU A 54 -0.30 24.80 14.51
N ALA A 55 -1.28 23.96 14.87
CA ALA A 55 -2.03 23.11 13.91
C ALA A 55 -3.27 23.82 13.31
N PRO A 56 -3.63 23.57 12.03
CA PRO A 56 -4.83 24.16 11.40
C PRO A 56 -6.11 23.78 12.18
N ALA A 57 -7.11 24.67 12.22
CA ALA A 57 -8.34 24.40 12.96
C ALA A 57 -9.18 23.35 12.22
N THR A 58 -8.94 22.09 12.56
CA THR A 58 -9.70 20.95 12.05
C THR A 58 -11.14 21.03 12.52
N THR A 59 -12.06 20.52 11.71
CA THR A 59 -13.43 20.26 12.17
C THR A 59 -13.37 19.47 13.47
N ALA A 60 -14.16 19.86 14.48
CA ALA A 60 -14.15 19.15 15.75
C ALA A 60 -14.47 17.66 15.57
N ALA A 61 -13.79 16.80 16.32
CA ALA A 61 -13.98 15.36 16.30
C ALA A 61 -15.47 14.95 16.35
N GLY A 62 -15.88 14.05 15.47
CA GLY A 62 -17.27 13.58 15.37
C GLY A 62 -18.26 14.57 14.77
N LYS A 63 -17.81 15.73 14.27
CA LYS A 63 -18.64 16.67 13.51
C LYS A 63 -18.45 16.46 12.00
N LEU A 64 -19.48 16.85 11.24
CA LEU A 64 -19.44 16.78 9.79
C LEU A 64 -18.49 17.85 9.23
N SER A 65 -17.44 17.43 8.56
CA SER A 65 -16.56 18.30 7.77
C SER A 65 -17.10 18.39 6.34
N LEU A 66 -17.38 19.60 5.88
CA LEU A 66 -17.82 19.84 4.49
C LEU A 66 -16.70 19.53 3.50
N VAL A 67 -15.46 19.85 3.85
CA VAL A 67 -14.27 19.55 3.05
C VAL A 67 -14.12 18.04 2.85
N ALA A 68 -14.23 17.27 3.94
CA ALA A 68 -14.15 15.81 3.87
C ALA A 68 -15.33 15.22 3.08
N LYS A 69 -16.54 15.74 3.27
CA LYS A 69 -17.73 15.29 2.53
C LYS A 69 -17.57 15.47 1.02
N GLU A 70 -17.16 16.65 0.56
CA GLU A 70 -16.97 16.93 -0.87
C GLU A 70 -15.90 16.00 -1.49
N ARG A 71 -14.78 15.81 -0.78
CA ARG A 71 -13.72 14.87 -1.19
C ARG A 71 -14.25 13.45 -1.32
N ILE A 72 -14.99 12.96 -0.33
CA ILE A 72 -15.54 11.60 -0.32
C ILE A 72 -16.55 11.41 -1.45
N GLU A 73 -17.39 12.41 -1.74
CA GLU A 73 -18.34 12.36 -2.85
C GLU A 73 -17.64 12.29 -4.22
N GLU A 74 -16.53 13.01 -4.40
CA GLU A 74 -15.71 12.89 -5.61
C GLU A 74 -15.00 11.54 -5.70
N GLN A 75 -14.40 11.08 -4.60
CA GLN A 75 -13.79 9.75 -4.52
C GLN A 75 -14.80 8.66 -4.88
N GLU A 76 -16.04 8.74 -4.38
CA GLU A 76 -17.11 7.78 -4.70
C GLU A 76 -17.42 7.74 -6.20
N ARG A 77 -17.53 8.91 -6.86
CA ARG A 77 -17.74 8.98 -8.32
C ARG A 77 -16.60 8.30 -9.09
N GLN A 78 -15.36 8.55 -8.68
CA GLN A 78 -14.17 8.01 -9.33
C GLN A 78 -14.01 6.49 -9.09
N LEU A 79 -14.32 6.03 -7.87
CA LEU A 79 -14.35 4.62 -7.49
C LEU A 79 -15.35 3.83 -8.33
N VAL A 80 -16.60 4.32 -8.42
CA VAL A 80 -17.66 3.70 -9.23
C VAL A 80 -17.25 3.68 -10.71
N GLY A 81 -16.72 4.79 -11.23
CA GLY A 81 -16.22 4.86 -12.61
C GLY A 81 -15.05 3.89 -12.89
N SER A 82 -14.26 3.56 -11.86
CA SER A 82 -13.15 2.61 -11.94
C SER A 82 -13.59 1.16 -11.72
N GLY A 83 -14.83 0.93 -11.28
CA GLY A 83 -15.43 -0.39 -11.07
C GLY A 83 -15.36 -0.91 -9.63
N PHE A 84 -14.91 -0.09 -8.68
CA PHE A 84 -14.91 -0.46 -7.27
C PHE A 84 -16.33 -0.40 -6.69
N ALA A 85 -16.62 -1.33 -5.79
CA ALA A 85 -17.81 -1.33 -4.96
C ALA A 85 -17.39 -1.39 -3.50
N LEU A 86 -17.64 -0.30 -2.76
CA LEU A 86 -17.35 -0.21 -1.33
C LEU A 86 -18.65 0.05 -0.57
N PRO A 87 -18.83 -0.54 0.63
CA PRO A 87 -19.96 -0.20 1.47
C PRO A 87 -19.90 1.28 1.91
N PRO A 88 -21.05 1.88 2.22
CA PRO A 88 -21.07 3.20 2.84
C PRO A 88 -20.50 3.14 4.27
N PRO A 89 -19.93 4.25 4.77
CA PRO A 89 -19.50 4.33 6.16
C PRO A 89 -20.67 4.18 7.15
N LEU A 90 -20.36 3.77 8.38
CA LEU A 90 -21.34 3.63 9.46
C LEU A 90 -21.88 4.98 9.96
N PHE A 91 -21.09 6.03 9.77
CA PHE A 91 -21.45 7.40 10.08
C PHE A 91 -21.71 8.17 8.79
N ALA A 92 -22.35 9.34 8.88
CA ALA A 92 -22.53 10.20 7.72
C ALA A 92 -21.17 10.47 7.04
N PRO A 93 -21.04 10.26 5.72
CA PRO A 93 -19.81 10.56 5.00
C PRO A 93 -19.31 11.98 5.30
N GLY A 94 -18.02 12.10 5.63
CA GLY A 94 -17.40 13.37 6.03
C GLY A 94 -17.46 13.66 7.53
N THR A 95 -18.02 12.77 8.35
CA THR A 95 -17.91 12.92 9.82
C THR A 95 -16.47 12.70 10.26
N ARG A 96 -15.83 13.75 10.79
CA ARG A 96 -14.43 13.78 11.24
C ARG A 96 -14.14 12.67 12.24
N VAL A 97 -13.04 11.94 12.04
CA VAL A 97 -12.58 10.94 13.00
C VAL A 97 -12.30 11.56 14.36
N VAL A 98 -12.43 10.77 15.42
CA VAL A 98 -11.99 11.17 16.76
C VAL A 98 -10.47 11.04 16.87
N GLU A 99 -9.88 11.56 17.94
CA GLU A 99 -8.44 11.51 18.19
C GLU A 99 -7.83 10.10 18.03
N LEU A 100 -8.57 9.06 18.46
CA LEU A 100 -8.19 7.68 18.27
C LEU A 100 -8.02 7.31 16.78
N GLY A 101 -8.89 7.81 15.91
CA GLY A 101 -8.79 7.60 14.47
C GLY A 101 -7.59 8.31 13.85
N ASP A 102 -7.27 9.53 14.29
CA ASP A 102 -6.05 10.24 13.84
C ASP A 102 -4.78 9.51 14.28
N ARG A 103 -4.77 9.00 15.52
CA ARG A 103 -3.66 8.16 16.00
C ARG A 103 -3.54 6.87 15.19
N ASN A 104 -4.64 6.18 14.92
CA ASN A 104 -4.62 4.95 14.12
C ASN A 104 -4.16 5.21 12.69
N PHE A 105 -4.53 6.34 12.08
CA PHE A 105 -4.05 6.73 10.75
C PHE A 105 -2.53 6.97 10.76
N ARG A 106 -2.00 7.67 11.77
CA ARG A 106 -0.54 7.86 11.94
C ARG A 106 0.19 6.53 12.11
N VAL A 107 -0.31 5.64 12.98
CA VAL A 107 0.27 4.32 13.21
C VAL A 107 0.27 3.49 11.93
N GLU A 108 -0.84 3.48 11.18
CA GLU A 108 -0.92 2.77 9.89
C GLU A 108 0.07 3.36 8.88
N ARG A 109 0.22 4.69 8.85
CA ARG A 109 1.18 5.37 7.98
C ARG A 109 2.61 4.94 8.30
N GLU A 110 3.00 5.00 9.57
CA GLU A 110 4.32 4.54 10.05
C GLU A 110 4.58 3.08 9.68
N GLN A 111 3.57 2.21 9.82
CA GLN A 111 3.67 0.82 9.41
C GLN A 111 3.91 0.68 7.90
N VAL A 112 3.16 1.40 7.06
CA VAL A 112 3.34 1.39 5.61
C VAL A 112 4.70 1.97 5.21
N GLU A 113 5.20 3.02 5.90
CA GLU A 113 6.53 3.58 5.64
C GLU A 113 7.67 2.64 6.01
N ALA A 114 7.49 1.85 7.08
CA ALA A 114 8.46 0.86 7.53
C ALA A 114 8.59 -0.32 6.56
N LEU A 115 7.60 -0.54 5.67
CA LEU A 115 7.68 -1.57 4.65
C LEU A 115 8.80 -1.27 3.63
N PRO A 116 9.44 -2.29 3.06
CA PRO A 116 10.40 -2.09 1.98
C PRO A 116 9.71 -1.51 0.73
N LEU A 117 10.49 -0.81 -0.10
CA LEU A 117 10.04 -0.48 -1.45
C LEU A 117 9.87 -1.75 -2.30
N PHE A 118 8.90 -1.74 -3.20
CA PHE A 118 8.56 -2.89 -4.03
C PHE A 118 9.77 -3.50 -4.75
N PRO A 119 10.66 -2.73 -5.42
CA PRO A 119 11.82 -3.30 -6.10
C PRO A 119 12.78 -4.07 -5.17
N MET A 120 12.93 -3.62 -3.92
CA MET A 120 13.82 -4.26 -2.95
C MET A 120 13.27 -5.61 -2.51
N ALA A 121 11.99 -5.66 -2.14
CA ALA A 121 11.34 -6.90 -1.73
C ALA A 121 11.21 -7.90 -2.90
N ALA A 122 10.88 -7.41 -4.10
CA ALA A 122 10.84 -8.22 -5.31
C ALA A 122 12.20 -8.84 -5.63
N ALA A 123 13.29 -8.06 -5.57
CA ALA A 123 14.64 -8.57 -5.76
C ALA A 123 15.00 -9.66 -4.73
N ALA A 124 14.67 -9.44 -3.45
CA ALA A 124 14.90 -10.44 -2.41
C ALA A 124 14.13 -11.75 -2.67
N LEU A 125 12.87 -11.66 -3.12
CA LEU A 125 12.08 -12.84 -3.51
C LEU A 125 12.68 -13.55 -4.73
N VAL A 126 13.10 -12.80 -5.74
CA VAL A 126 13.73 -13.36 -6.95
C VAL A 126 14.98 -14.16 -6.57
N GLU A 127 15.83 -13.63 -5.69
CA GLU A 127 17.00 -14.36 -5.20
C GLU A 127 16.61 -15.59 -4.36
N ARG A 128 15.58 -15.48 -3.50
CA ARG A 128 15.07 -16.62 -2.73
C ARG A 128 14.63 -17.76 -3.66
N ILE A 129 13.82 -17.47 -4.68
CA ILE A 129 13.36 -18.46 -5.66
C ILE A 129 14.50 -19.00 -6.52
N ARG A 130 15.49 -18.18 -6.87
CA ARG A 130 16.70 -18.65 -7.57
C ARG A 130 17.48 -19.66 -6.72
N ASN A 131 17.61 -19.41 -5.42
CA ASN A 131 18.29 -20.30 -4.48
C ASN A 131 17.56 -21.63 -4.27
N GLU A 132 16.24 -21.68 -4.53
CA GLU A 132 15.50 -22.93 -4.57
C GLU A 132 15.93 -23.86 -5.72
N ARG A 133 16.71 -23.40 -6.71
CA ARG A 133 17.21 -24.21 -7.85
C ARG A 133 16.13 -25.09 -8.46
N ARG A 134 15.02 -24.43 -8.81
CA ARG A 134 13.83 -25.07 -9.36
C ARG A 134 14.14 -25.79 -10.66
N SER A 135 13.54 -26.96 -10.82
CA SER A 135 13.62 -27.72 -12.06
C SER A 135 12.37 -28.55 -12.25
N ASP A 136 11.86 -28.56 -13.47
CA ASP A 136 10.71 -29.35 -13.86
C ASP A 136 11.19 -30.67 -14.50
N ILE A 137 10.64 -31.78 -14.03
CA ILE A 137 11.00 -33.12 -14.49
C ILE A 137 9.76 -33.76 -15.08
N THR A 138 9.75 -33.97 -16.40
CA THR A 138 8.65 -34.67 -17.08
C THR A 138 8.91 -36.17 -17.05
N VAL A 139 8.00 -36.93 -16.46
CA VAL A 139 8.14 -38.39 -16.28
C VAL A 139 6.82 -39.08 -16.57
N LYS A 140 6.91 -40.32 -17.05
CA LYS A 140 5.75 -41.20 -17.08
C LYS A 140 5.55 -41.77 -15.68
N PRO A 141 4.32 -41.89 -15.17
CA PRO A 141 4.12 -42.45 -13.83
C PRO A 141 4.63 -43.88 -13.66
N GLU A 142 4.72 -44.64 -14.75
CA GLU A 142 5.31 -45.99 -14.82
C GLU A 142 6.81 -46.02 -14.47
N GLU A 143 7.50 -44.89 -14.64
CA GLU A 143 8.92 -44.68 -14.32
C GLU A 143 9.12 -44.24 -12.86
N LEU A 144 8.04 -44.10 -12.09
CA LEU A 144 8.04 -43.64 -10.71
C LEU A 144 7.72 -44.78 -9.74
N TRP A 145 8.34 -44.74 -8.57
CA TRP A 145 7.94 -45.56 -7.45
C TRP A 145 8.24 -44.86 -6.12
N LEU A 146 7.39 -45.11 -5.12
CA LEU A 146 7.61 -44.67 -3.76
C LEU A 146 8.41 -45.72 -2.98
N GLN A 147 9.40 -45.26 -2.24
CA GLN A 147 10.14 -46.06 -1.27
C GLN A 147 9.35 -46.19 0.04
N PRO A 148 9.60 -47.23 0.87
CA PRO A 148 8.92 -47.40 2.15
C PRO A 148 9.08 -46.22 3.11
N ASP A 149 10.14 -45.42 2.97
CA ASP A 149 10.38 -44.20 3.75
C ASP A 149 9.61 -42.97 3.22
N GLY A 150 8.84 -43.11 2.14
CA GLY A 150 8.00 -42.07 1.55
C GLY A 150 8.67 -41.23 0.46
N ARG A 151 9.96 -41.48 0.14
CA ARG A 151 10.63 -40.78 -0.97
C ARG A 151 10.14 -41.28 -2.33
N LEU A 152 10.05 -40.36 -3.29
CA LEU A 152 9.73 -40.66 -4.69
C LEU A 152 11.02 -40.89 -5.47
N CYS A 153 11.14 -42.06 -6.09
CA CYS A 153 12.20 -42.41 -7.01
C CYS A 153 11.71 -42.35 -8.45
N TYR A 154 12.64 -42.07 -9.36
CA TYR A 154 12.43 -42.07 -10.81
C TYR A 154 13.59 -42.79 -11.53
N ALA A 155 13.44 -43.02 -12.84
CA ALA A 155 14.18 -44.03 -13.61
C ALA A 155 15.73 -43.99 -13.54
N ASP A 156 16.35 -42.88 -13.16
CA ASP A 156 17.81 -42.76 -13.00
C ASP A 156 18.32 -43.22 -11.62
N GLY A 157 17.42 -43.67 -10.74
CA GLY A 157 17.74 -44.09 -9.37
C GLY A 157 17.85 -42.93 -8.38
N ALA A 158 17.68 -41.68 -8.83
CA ALA A 158 17.60 -40.55 -7.93
C ALA A 158 16.27 -40.58 -7.15
N SER A 159 16.31 -40.03 -5.94
CA SER A 159 15.14 -39.89 -5.09
C SER A 159 14.96 -38.46 -4.62
N MET A 160 13.71 -38.08 -4.36
CA MET A 160 13.35 -36.78 -3.83
C MET A 160 12.26 -36.94 -2.79
N ASN A 161 12.15 -35.95 -1.90
CA ASN A 161 11.00 -35.84 -1.02
C ASN A 161 9.77 -35.44 -1.85
N LEU A 162 8.60 -35.89 -1.44
CA LEU A 162 7.33 -35.49 -2.05
C LEU A 162 6.51 -34.77 -0.99
N GLU A 163 6.33 -33.46 -1.16
CA GLU A 163 5.59 -32.64 -0.19
C GLU A 163 4.12 -33.08 -0.14
N ALA A 164 3.43 -32.83 0.98
CA ALA A 164 2.10 -33.40 1.25
C ALA A 164 1.05 -33.05 0.17
N ARG A 165 1.01 -31.79 -0.27
CA ARG A 165 0.09 -31.32 -1.32
C ARG A 165 0.41 -31.96 -2.69
N PRO A 166 1.67 -31.94 -3.16
CA PRO A 166 2.12 -32.69 -4.33
C PRO A 166 1.80 -34.18 -4.29
N PHE A 167 1.98 -34.84 -3.14
CA PHE A 167 1.60 -36.24 -2.97
C PHE A 167 0.11 -36.44 -3.26
N GLN A 168 -0.75 -35.60 -2.68
CA GLN A 168 -2.18 -35.67 -2.93
C GLN A 168 -2.53 -35.45 -4.41
N ALA A 169 -1.90 -34.47 -5.07
CA ALA A 169 -2.09 -34.22 -6.50
C ALA A 169 -1.62 -35.41 -7.36
N PHE A 170 -0.48 -36.01 -7.01
CA PHE A 170 0.03 -37.21 -7.68
C PHE A 170 -0.96 -38.38 -7.56
N CYS A 171 -1.49 -38.64 -6.36
CA CYS A 171 -2.50 -39.68 -6.17
C CYS A 171 -3.78 -39.39 -6.98
N GLN A 172 -4.19 -38.13 -7.12
CA GLN A 172 -5.33 -37.77 -7.97
C GLN A 172 -5.05 -38.10 -9.45
N HIS A 173 -3.84 -37.82 -9.95
CA HIS A 173 -3.41 -38.19 -11.29
C HIS A 173 -3.42 -39.71 -11.53
N LEU A 174 -3.12 -40.50 -10.49
CA LEU A 174 -3.17 -41.97 -10.54
C LEU A 174 -4.61 -42.53 -10.41
N GLY A 175 -5.61 -41.68 -10.24
CA GLY A 175 -7.03 -42.08 -10.20
C GLY A 175 -7.54 -42.52 -8.84
N PHE A 176 -6.84 -42.19 -7.74
CA PHE A 176 -7.34 -42.47 -6.38
C PHE A 176 -8.57 -41.62 -5.99
N GLY A 177 -8.86 -40.53 -6.71
CA GLY A 177 -9.99 -39.65 -6.44
C GLY A 177 -10.00 -39.14 -4.98
N ALA A 178 -11.12 -39.31 -4.29
CA ALA A 178 -11.27 -38.93 -2.88
C ALA A 178 -10.32 -39.69 -1.93
N GLY A 179 -9.85 -40.89 -2.32
CA GLY A 179 -8.91 -41.70 -1.55
C GLY A 179 -7.51 -41.08 -1.42
N ALA A 180 -7.17 -40.07 -2.25
CA ALA A 180 -5.89 -39.37 -2.17
C ALA A 180 -5.66 -38.69 -0.82
N LYS A 181 -6.72 -38.14 -0.19
CA LYS A 181 -6.62 -37.48 1.11
C LYS A 181 -6.33 -38.48 2.23
N TYR A 182 -7.01 -39.63 2.22
CA TYR A 182 -6.76 -40.73 3.14
C TYR A 182 -5.29 -41.20 3.07
N LEU A 183 -4.76 -41.40 1.86
CA LEU A 183 -3.36 -41.78 1.68
C LEU A 183 -2.40 -40.70 2.21
N ALA A 184 -2.70 -39.43 1.97
CA ALA A 184 -1.81 -38.31 2.32
C ALA A 184 -1.75 -38.02 3.83
N GLU A 185 -2.89 -38.16 4.52
CA GLU A 185 -3.04 -37.71 5.91
C GLU A 185 -3.04 -38.85 6.93
N LEU A 186 -3.51 -40.05 6.55
CA LEU A 186 -3.77 -41.13 7.51
C LEU A 186 -2.91 -42.39 7.31
N CYS A 187 -2.30 -42.57 6.13
CA CYS A 187 -1.42 -43.71 5.89
C CYS A 187 0.03 -43.42 6.29
N THR A 188 0.72 -44.42 6.83
CA THR A 188 2.17 -44.39 7.01
C THR A 188 2.91 -44.39 5.66
N PRO A 189 4.17 -43.95 5.59
CA PRO A 189 4.97 -43.96 4.36
C PRO A 189 5.00 -45.33 3.67
N GLU A 190 5.08 -46.42 4.42
CA GLU A 190 5.13 -47.79 3.89
C GLU A 190 3.80 -48.17 3.22
N LEU A 191 2.67 -47.81 3.85
CA LEU A 191 1.33 -48.04 3.30
C LEU A 191 1.09 -47.19 2.05
N ARG A 192 1.56 -45.93 2.04
CA ARG A 192 1.53 -45.07 0.84
C ARG A 192 2.31 -45.72 -0.29
N ALA A 193 3.53 -46.17 -0.03
CA ALA A 193 4.38 -46.80 -1.03
C ALA A 193 3.72 -48.05 -1.63
N ARG A 194 3.19 -48.94 -0.79
CA ARG A 194 2.50 -50.15 -1.26
C ARG A 194 1.30 -49.83 -2.16
N ASN A 195 0.44 -48.91 -1.73
CA ASN A 195 -0.78 -48.58 -2.46
C ASN A 195 -0.49 -47.85 -3.78
N VAL A 196 0.38 -46.83 -3.74
CA VAL A 196 0.73 -46.03 -4.92
C VAL A 196 1.46 -46.87 -5.96
N ASN A 197 2.44 -47.68 -5.55
CA ASN A 197 3.20 -48.54 -6.48
C ASN A 197 2.31 -49.61 -7.11
N ALA A 198 1.32 -50.14 -6.37
CA ALA A 198 0.33 -51.05 -6.95
C ALA A 198 -0.54 -50.33 -7.99
N GLN A 199 -1.01 -49.11 -7.68
CA GLN A 199 -1.86 -48.33 -8.58
C GLN A 199 -1.14 -47.93 -9.88
N ILE A 200 0.14 -47.54 -9.79
CA ILE A 200 0.98 -47.22 -10.96
C ILE A 200 1.01 -48.39 -11.95
N LYS A 201 1.15 -49.63 -11.46
CA LYS A 201 1.16 -50.83 -12.30
C LYS A 201 -0.18 -51.12 -12.97
N LEU A 202 -1.28 -50.72 -12.33
CA LEU A 202 -2.64 -50.99 -12.81
C LEU A 202 -3.13 -49.97 -13.82
N ARG A 203 -2.54 -48.77 -13.88
CA ARG A 203 -2.98 -47.69 -14.75
C ARG A 203 -1.83 -47.08 -15.52
N SER A 204 -1.88 -47.25 -16.85
CA SER A 204 -1.15 -46.32 -17.73
C SER A 204 -1.77 -44.94 -17.56
N SER A 205 -0.93 -43.98 -17.24
CA SER A 205 -1.33 -42.61 -16.97
C SER A 205 -0.52 -41.67 -17.83
N ARG A 206 -1.12 -40.52 -18.15
CA ARG A 206 -0.44 -39.50 -18.95
C ARG A 206 0.81 -39.02 -18.22
N PRO A 207 1.85 -38.58 -18.95
CA PRO A 207 3.02 -37.97 -18.34
C PRO A 207 2.62 -36.85 -17.38
N VAL A 208 3.37 -36.75 -16.28
CA VAL A 208 3.25 -35.68 -15.30
C VAL A 208 4.54 -34.89 -15.28
N VAL A 209 4.45 -33.63 -14.86
CA VAL A 209 5.61 -32.78 -14.60
C VAL A 209 5.72 -32.63 -13.10
N LEU A 210 6.84 -33.09 -12.55
CA LEU A 210 7.22 -32.87 -11.17
C LEU A 210 7.97 -31.54 -11.11
N ARG A 211 7.36 -30.53 -10.48
CA ARG A 211 8.06 -29.27 -10.21
C ARG A 211 8.82 -29.43 -8.92
N THR A 212 10.14 -29.32 -9.01
CA THR A 212 11.04 -29.62 -7.89
C THR A 212 11.80 -28.38 -7.44
N ARG A 213 12.13 -28.33 -6.15
CA ARG A 213 12.96 -27.30 -5.53
C ARG A 213 13.96 -27.94 -4.57
N ARG A 214 14.98 -27.18 -4.18
CA ARG A 214 15.86 -27.49 -3.06
C ARG A 214 15.44 -26.71 -1.83
N ASN A 215 15.40 -27.39 -0.70
CA ASN A 215 15.22 -26.84 0.63
C ASN A 215 16.24 -27.51 1.60
N ASP A 216 16.15 -27.19 2.89
CA ASP A 216 17.04 -27.74 3.92
C ASP A 216 16.99 -29.28 4.00
N GLY A 217 15.85 -29.88 3.60
CA GLY A 217 15.65 -31.33 3.52
C GLY A 217 16.13 -31.98 2.22
N GLY A 218 16.80 -31.23 1.33
CA GLY A 218 17.28 -31.70 0.03
C GLY A 218 16.37 -31.31 -1.13
N ARG A 219 16.31 -32.13 -2.19
CA ARG A 219 15.42 -31.88 -3.32
C ARG A 219 14.03 -32.44 -3.00
N SER A 220 13.00 -31.63 -3.20
CA SER A 220 11.60 -32.03 -3.05
C SER A 220 10.78 -31.65 -4.27
N ALA A 221 9.74 -32.44 -4.57
CA ALA A 221 8.66 -32.02 -5.46
C ALA A 221 7.65 -31.19 -4.66
N PHE A 222 7.47 -29.93 -5.08
CA PHE A 222 6.54 -28.97 -4.47
C PHE A 222 5.26 -28.77 -5.31
N ALA A 223 5.23 -29.32 -6.53
CA ALA A 223 4.01 -29.43 -7.34
C ALA A 223 4.04 -30.67 -8.25
N VAL A 224 2.86 -31.18 -8.57
CA VAL A 224 2.66 -32.19 -9.63
C VAL A 224 1.61 -31.65 -10.59
N VAL A 225 2.01 -31.43 -11.83
CA VAL A 225 1.18 -30.77 -12.85
C VAL A 225 1.18 -31.56 -14.16
N THR A 226 0.33 -31.15 -15.11
CA THR A 226 0.32 -31.72 -16.45
C THR A 226 1.35 -31.02 -17.36
N PRO A 227 1.79 -31.65 -18.46
CA PRO A 227 2.70 -31.01 -19.43
C PRO A 227 2.15 -29.73 -20.09
N THR A 228 0.85 -29.47 -19.97
CA THR A 228 0.22 -28.24 -20.47
C THR A 228 0.30 -27.07 -19.48
N TYR A 229 0.87 -27.29 -18.29
CA TYR A 229 1.08 -26.26 -17.30
C TYR A 229 2.17 -25.29 -17.76
N ALA A 230 1.86 -24.00 -17.76
CA ALA A 230 2.79 -22.95 -18.13
C ALA A 230 3.45 -22.37 -16.87
N SER A 231 4.73 -22.69 -16.66
CA SER A 231 5.53 -22.19 -15.53
C SER A 231 5.85 -20.70 -15.70
N VAL A 232 4.99 -19.87 -15.13
CA VAL A 232 5.22 -18.44 -14.90
C VAL A 232 5.17 -18.26 -13.40
N ASP A 233 6.34 -18.36 -12.78
CA ASP A 233 6.44 -18.43 -11.32
C ASP A 233 6.39 -17.05 -10.67
N ALA A 234 6.21 -17.03 -9.35
CA ALA A 234 6.15 -15.83 -8.54
C ALA A 234 7.30 -14.82 -8.81
N ASN A 235 8.53 -15.30 -9.05
CA ASN A 235 9.67 -14.42 -9.38
C ASN A 235 9.44 -13.66 -10.70
N GLU A 236 8.82 -14.30 -11.70
CA GLU A 236 8.51 -13.67 -12.97
C GLU A 236 7.37 -12.67 -12.84
N VAL A 237 6.38 -12.98 -12.00
CA VAL A 237 5.25 -12.09 -11.69
C VAL A 237 5.75 -10.79 -11.03
N VAL A 238 6.55 -10.89 -9.97
CA VAL A 238 7.08 -9.67 -9.32
C VAL A 238 8.02 -8.91 -10.24
N THR A 239 8.87 -9.58 -11.02
CA THR A 239 9.78 -8.92 -11.97
C THR A 239 9.01 -8.11 -13.02
N ALA A 240 7.93 -8.68 -13.56
CA ALA A 240 7.09 -7.99 -14.54
C ALA A 240 6.37 -6.76 -13.94
N ALA A 241 6.07 -6.79 -12.65
CA ALA A 241 5.40 -5.71 -11.93
C ALA A 241 6.34 -4.59 -11.46
N MET A 242 7.65 -4.84 -11.34
CA MET A 242 8.62 -3.88 -10.79
C MET A 242 8.57 -2.49 -11.43
N PRO A 243 8.52 -2.32 -12.76
CA PRO A 243 8.52 -0.99 -13.37
C PRO A 243 7.31 -0.15 -12.97
N ALA A 244 6.13 -0.77 -12.97
CA ALA A 244 4.87 -0.13 -12.68
C ALA A 244 4.66 0.17 -11.19
N LEU A 245 5.39 -0.51 -10.29
CA LEU A 245 5.18 -0.44 -8.84
C LEU A 245 6.41 0.08 -8.08
N ALA A 246 7.38 0.68 -8.78
CA ALA A 246 8.69 1.00 -8.23
C ALA A 246 8.67 1.96 -7.02
N ASP A 247 7.68 2.84 -6.98
CA ASP A 247 7.43 3.86 -5.96
C ASP A 247 6.58 3.35 -4.79
N ALA A 248 6.05 2.13 -4.86
CA ALA A 248 5.17 1.58 -3.84
C ALA A 248 5.95 0.99 -2.66
N ARG A 249 5.35 1.08 -1.47
CA ARG A 249 5.71 0.24 -0.32
C ARG A 249 5.03 -1.12 -0.47
N VAL A 250 5.61 -2.22 0.04
CA VAL A 250 5.02 -3.55 -0.21
C VAL A 250 4.97 -4.43 1.02
N GLU A 251 3.80 -5.03 1.23
CA GLU A 251 3.63 -6.22 2.06
C GLU A 251 3.78 -7.44 1.17
N LEU A 252 4.84 -8.22 1.35
CA LEU A 252 5.13 -9.39 0.53
C LEU A 252 5.19 -10.65 1.40
N LEU A 253 4.27 -11.58 1.15
CA LEU A 253 4.24 -12.90 1.75
C LEU A 253 4.60 -13.96 0.70
N TYR A 254 5.57 -14.80 1.04
CA TYR A 254 5.95 -15.94 0.21
C TYR A 254 6.12 -17.22 1.03
N GLU A 255 5.13 -18.10 0.91
CA GLU A 255 5.03 -19.35 1.68
C GLU A 255 4.58 -20.50 0.77
N ASP A 256 5.20 -21.68 0.92
CA ASP A 256 4.83 -22.89 0.16
C ASP A 256 4.69 -22.69 -1.35
N ALA A 257 5.58 -21.89 -1.95
CA ALA A 257 5.57 -21.53 -3.36
C ALA A 257 4.32 -20.74 -3.81
N ARG A 258 3.72 -19.99 -2.87
CA ARG A 258 2.63 -19.04 -3.11
C ARG A 258 3.05 -17.65 -2.73
N LEU A 259 2.69 -16.70 -3.59
CA LEU A 259 2.95 -15.28 -3.44
C LEU A 259 1.64 -14.55 -3.18
N THR A 260 1.65 -13.68 -2.19
CA THR A 260 0.75 -12.54 -2.07
C THR A 260 1.60 -11.30 -1.85
N ALA A 261 1.54 -10.33 -2.75
CA ALA A 261 2.24 -9.06 -2.61
C ALA A 261 1.26 -7.91 -2.82
N THR A 262 1.11 -7.03 -1.83
CA THR A 262 0.28 -5.83 -1.95
C THR A 262 1.19 -4.62 -1.99
N ALA A 263 1.33 -4.02 -3.17
CA ALA A 263 2.00 -2.74 -3.36
C ALA A 263 1.04 -1.61 -2.93
N LEU A 264 1.46 -0.76 -2.02
CA LEU A 264 0.62 0.17 -1.26
C LEU A 264 1.11 1.61 -1.42
N TRP A 265 0.13 2.51 -1.48
CA TRP A 265 0.28 3.95 -1.35
C TRP A 265 -0.68 4.47 -0.28
N MET A 266 -0.20 5.46 0.47
CA MET A 266 -0.94 6.11 1.54
C MET A 266 -0.55 7.59 1.58
N PRO A 267 -1.50 8.53 1.70
CA PRO A 267 -1.18 9.94 1.82
C PRO A 267 -0.49 10.21 3.16
N GLU A 268 0.38 11.21 3.19
CA GLU A 268 1.07 11.63 4.42
C GLU A 268 0.13 12.33 5.40
N HIS A 269 -0.78 13.15 4.86
CA HIS A 269 -1.76 13.89 5.63
C HIS A 269 -3.11 13.91 4.90
N VAL A 270 -4.19 13.88 5.68
CA VAL A 270 -5.55 14.06 5.17
C VAL A 270 -6.22 15.12 6.04
N VAL A 271 -6.48 16.28 5.43
CA VAL A 271 -7.23 17.35 6.09
C VAL A 271 -8.62 16.84 6.42
N ASP A 272 -9.01 16.99 7.68
CA ASP A 272 -10.27 16.47 8.21
C ASP A 272 -10.52 15.01 7.83
N LEU A 273 -9.57 14.11 8.16
CA LEU A 273 -9.77 12.68 8.00
C LEU A 273 -11.11 12.26 8.60
N ALA A 274 -11.94 11.58 7.83
CA ALA A 274 -13.33 11.33 8.15
C ALA A 274 -13.76 9.88 7.83
N ALA A 275 -14.93 9.51 8.37
CA ALA A 275 -15.62 8.32 7.92
C ALA A 275 -16.04 8.48 6.44
N GLY A 276 -15.67 7.50 5.61
CA GLY A 276 -15.89 7.47 4.17
C GLY A 276 -14.63 7.69 3.34
N ASP A 277 -13.56 8.27 3.92
CA ASP A 277 -12.31 8.50 3.20
C ASP A 277 -11.66 7.18 2.78
N VAL A 278 -11.21 7.14 1.53
CA VAL A 278 -10.20 6.18 1.09
C VAL A 278 -8.84 6.72 1.50
N PHE A 279 -8.17 5.98 2.37
CA PHE A 279 -6.92 6.41 2.99
C PHE A 279 -5.74 5.52 2.61
N ARG A 280 -5.96 4.39 1.94
CA ARG A 280 -4.91 3.51 1.44
C ARG A 280 -5.37 2.84 0.15
N VAL A 281 -4.50 2.77 -0.84
CA VAL A 281 -4.76 2.10 -2.12
C VAL A 281 -3.58 1.23 -2.52
N GLY A 282 -3.78 0.31 -3.45
CA GLY A 282 -2.72 -0.59 -3.86
C GLY A 282 -2.99 -1.42 -5.09
N VAL A 283 -1.97 -2.18 -5.48
CA VAL A 283 -2.03 -3.26 -6.46
C VAL A 283 -1.62 -4.55 -5.78
N ARG A 284 -2.52 -5.52 -5.74
CA ARG A 284 -2.29 -6.85 -5.19
C ARG A 284 -1.94 -7.84 -6.30
N LEU A 285 -0.85 -8.55 -6.10
CA LEU A 285 -0.35 -9.64 -6.94
C LEU A 285 -0.50 -10.94 -6.16
N GLU A 286 -1.14 -11.93 -6.77
CA GLU A 286 -1.18 -13.30 -6.25
C GLU A 286 -0.65 -14.27 -7.30
N CYS A 287 0.14 -15.25 -6.87
CA CYS A 287 0.63 -16.33 -7.72
C CYS A 287 0.74 -17.62 -6.92
N ASP A 288 0.38 -18.74 -7.54
CA ASP A 288 0.47 -20.06 -6.91
C ASP A 288 1.17 -21.05 -7.85
N ASP A 289 2.44 -21.30 -7.55
CA ASP A 289 3.31 -22.14 -8.36
C ASP A 289 3.03 -23.64 -8.15
N THR A 290 2.13 -24.00 -7.22
CA THR A 290 1.84 -25.38 -6.79
C THR A 290 0.92 -26.16 -7.74
N GLY A 291 0.50 -25.55 -8.86
CA GLY A 291 -0.25 -26.24 -9.91
C GLY A 291 -1.77 -26.11 -9.85
N ARG A 292 -2.32 -25.49 -8.79
CA ARG A 292 -3.79 -25.36 -8.60
C ARG A 292 -4.31 -23.93 -8.64
N GLY A 293 -3.46 -22.92 -8.49
CA GLY A 293 -3.92 -21.54 -8.45
C GLY A 293 -3.79 -20.81 -9.78
N ARG A 294 -3.84 -19.49 -9.67
CA ARG A 294 -3.89 -18.54 -10.78
C ARG A 294 -2.95 -17.39 -10.45
N ILE A 295 -2.52 -16.70 -11.50
CA ILE A 295 -1.94 -15.38 -11.36
C ILE A 295 -3.08 -14.38 -11.33
N ARG A 296 -3.20 -13.61 -10.25
CA ARG A 296 -4.18 -12.53 -10.13
C ARG A 296 -3.49 -11.19 -9.95
N VAL A 297 -4.05 -10.19 -10.62
CA VAL A 297 -3.62 -8.80 -10.50
C VAL A 297 -4.88 -7.98 -10.22
N THR A 298 -4.90 -7.36 -9.05
CA THR A 298 -6.10 -6.74 -8.51
C THR A 298 -5.76 -5.34 -8.01
N ALA A 299 -6.53 -4.35 -8.44
CA ALA A 299 -6.47 -3.02 -7.82
C ALA A 299 -7.25 -3.07 -6.50
N VAL A 300 -6.70 -2.48 -5.43
CA VAL A 300 -7.31 -2.52 -4.10
C VAL A 300 -7.40 -1.12 -3.51
N VAL A 301 -8.47 -0.85 -2.79
CA VAL A 301 -8.71 0.40 -2.07
C VAL A 301 -9.24 0.10 -0.68
N LEU A 302 -8.83 0.89 0.31
CA LEU A 302 -9.26 0.75 1.69
C LEU A 302 -9.94 2.03 2.16
N ARG A 303 -11.18 1.87 2.61
CA ARG A 303 -12.05 2.93 3.09
C ARG A 303 -12.22 2.84 4.60
N ASN A 304 -12.07 3.98 5.27
CA ASN A 304 -12.46 4.10 6.67
C ASN A 304 -14.00 4.15 6.79
N LEU A 305 -14.61 3.26 7.56
CA LEU A 305 -16.06 3.23 7.77
C LEU A 305 -16.51 3.84 9.11
N CYS A 306 -15.59 4.18 10.02
CA CYS A 306 -15.95 4.62 11.37
C CYS A 306 -15.12 5.82 11.86
N LEU A 307 -15.46 6.34 13.03
CA LEU A 307 -14.78 7.52 13.59
C LEU A 307 -13.43 7.20 14.25
N ASN A 308 -13.12 5.95 14.53
CA ASN A 308 -11.87 5.55 15.18
C ASN A 308 -10.95 4.75 14.24
N LEU A 309 -11.26 4.67 12.95
CA LEU A 309 -10.44 4.00 11.93
C LEU A 309 -10.15 2.51 12.22
N ILE A 310 -11.04 1.80 12.93
CA ILE A 310 -10.89 0.36 13.21
C ILE A 310 -11.75 -0.52 12.29
N ILE A 311 -12.79 0.06 11.68
CA ILE A 311 -13.68 -0.62 10.74
C ILE A 311 -13.29 -0.13 9.36
N VAL A 312 -12.53 -0.95 8.65
CA VAL A 312 -12.01 -0.65 7.33
C VAL A 312 -12.67 -1.59 6.33
N ALA A 313 -13.23 -1.03 5.25
CA ALA A 313 -13.67 -1.81 4.11
C ALA A 313 -12.57 -1.88 3.07
N GLU A 314 -12.42 -3.05 2.48
CA GLU A 314 -11.63 -3.25 1.28
C GLU A 314 -12.57 -3.35 0.07
N GLY A 315 -12.19 -2.68 -1.02
CA GLY A 315 -12.82 -2.81 -2.32
C GLY A 315 -11.75 -3.22 -3.32
N ASP A 316 -12.10 -4.13 -4.22
CA ASP A 316 -11.16 -4.69 -5.16
C ASP A 316 -11.73 -4.75 -6.60
N VAL A 317 -10.84 -4.62 -7.58
CA VAL A 317 -11.15 -4.77 -9.00
C VAL A 317 -10.11 -5.69 -9.62
N GLU A 318 -10.51 -6.93 -9.92
CA GLU A 318 -9.68 -7.89 -10.62
C GLU A 318 -9.46 -7.43 -12.07
N THR A 319 -8.21 -7.12 -12.43
CA THR A 319 -7.84 -6.74 -13.81
C THR A 319 -7.38 -7.93 -14.63
N THR A 320 -6.90 -8.98 -13.97
CA THR A 320 -6.46 -10.20 -14.61
C THR A 320 -6.57 -11.39 -13.69
N SER A 321 -6.95 -12.53 -14.28
CA SER A 321 -7.04 -13.82 -13.62
C SER A 321 -6.59 -14.92 -14.58
N GLN A 322 -5.28 -15.16 -14.62
CA GLN A 322 -4.66 -16.06 -15.59
C GLN A 322 -4.37 -17.42 -14.95
N VAL A 323 -4.92 -18.49 -15.51
CA VAL A 323 -4.50 -19.85 -15.15
C VAL A 323 -3.11 -20.15 -15.72
N HIS A 324 -2.32 -20.96 -15.04
CA HIS A 324 -1.02 -21.44 -15.55
C HIS A 324 -1.19 -22.50 -16.65
N ARG A 325 -1.86 -22.15 -17.75
CA ARG A 325 -2.12 -23.06 -18.87
C ARG A 325 -2.08 -22.30 -20.18
N GLY A 326 -1.37 -22.86 -21.17
CA GLY A 326 -1.24 -22.29 -22.50
C GLY A 326 0.19 -21.84 -22.79
N ASP A 327 0.32 -20.79 -23.60
CA ASP A 327 1.62 -20.23 -24.00
C ASP A 327 2.22 -19.40 -22.86
N ARG A 328 3.37 -19.85 -22.35
CA ARG A 328 4.13 -19.19 -21.30
C ARG A 328 4.51 -17.76 -21.65
N GLU A 329 5.02 -17.50 -22.86
CA GLU A 329 5.48 -16.17 -23.24
C GLU A 329 4.32 -15.19 -23.38
N ARG A 330 3.17 -15.68 -23.86
CA ARG A 330 1.94 -14.88 -23.89
C ARG A 330 1.48 -14.50 -22.48
N ILE A 331 1.52 -15.44 -21.53
CA ILE A 331 1.18 -15.14 -20.12
C ILE A 331 2.14 -14.08 -19.57
N ARG A 332 3.45 -14.25 -19.75
CA ARG A 332 4.47 -13.30 -19.29
C ARG A 332 4.27 -11.90 -19.88
N ALA A 333 4.01 -11.81 -21.17
CA ALA A 333 3.79 -10.53 -21.86
C ALA A 333 2.50 -9.81 -21.41
N ALA A 334 1.50 -10.55 -20.92
CA ALA A 334 0.26 -9.95 -20.41
C ALA A 334 0.40 -9.34 -19.01
N LEU A 335 1.40 -9.76 -18.22
CA LEU A 335 1.55 -9.32 -16.83
C LEU A 335 1.81 -7.81 -16.68
N PRO A 336 2.77 -7.19 -17.40
CA PRO A 336 2.98 -5.74 -17.28
C PRO A 336 1.71 -4.95 -17.63
N VAL A 337 0.98 -5.38 -18.66
CA VAL A 337 -0.28 -4.74 -19.09
C VAL A 337 -1.35 -4.86 -18.00
N ALA A 338 -1.47 -6.01 -17.35
CA ALA A 338 -2.40 -6.20 -16.24
C ALA A 338 -2.04 -5.33 -15.03
N VAL A 339 -0.76 -5.22 -14.69
CA VAL A 339 -0.29 -4.41 -13.57
C VAL A 339 -0.53 -2.92 -13.83
N GLU A 340 -0.25 -2.45 -15.04
CA GLU A 340 -0.54 -1.07 -15.45
C GLU A 340 -2.05 -0.79 -15.47
N ALA A 341 -2.86 -1.75 -15.92
CA ALA A 341 -4.31 -1.62 -15.85
C ALA A 341 -4.80 -1.50 -14.40
N ALA A 342 -4.25 -2.30 -13.48
CA ALA A 342 -4.59 -2.22 -12.05
C ALA A 342 -4.13 -0.90 -11.42
N ARG A 343 -2.91 -0.44 -11.70
CA ARG A 343 -2.41 0.86 -11.25
C ARG A 343 -3.30 2.00 -11.78
N SER A 344 -3.70 1.93 -13.05
CA SER A 344 -4.58 2.93 -13.67
C SER A 344 -5.95 3.01 -12.98
N LYS A 345 -6.47 1.90 -12.44
CA LYS A 345 -7.74 1.91 -11.66
C LYS A 345 -7.66 2.76 -10.40
N ILE A 346 -6.48 2.94 -9.83
CA ILE A 346 -6.24 3.79 -8.66
C ILE A 346 -5.51 5.09 -9.02
N GLY A 347 -5.31 5.35 -10.32
CA GLY A 347 -4.53 6.47 -10.82
C GLY A 347 -5.03 7.82 -10.30
N PHE A 348 -6.35 8.02 -10.23
CA PHE A 348 -6.93 9.25 -9.71
C PHE A 348 -6.57 9.53 -8.23
N PHE A 349 -6.36 8.49 -7.40
CA PHE A 349 -5.85 8.66 -6.05
C PHE A 349 -4.38 9.03 -6.06
N LEU A 350 -3.58 8.33 -6.87
CA LEU A 350 -2.15 8.60 -7.00
C LEU A 350 -1.89 10.01 -7.56
N ASP A 351 -2.72 10.48 -8.48
CA ASP A 351 -2.67 11.81 -9.05
C ASP A 351 -3.10 12.84 -8.00
N ALA A 352 -4.21 12.64 -7.30
CA ALA A 352 -4.64 13.55 -6.23
C ALA A 352 -3.56 13.69 -5.14
N TRP A 353 -2.83 12.62 -4.83
CA TRP A 353 -1.76 12.65 -3.83
C TRP A 353 -0.41 13.12 -4.39
N GLY A 354 -0.10 12.80 -5.64
CA GLY A 354 1.19 13.02 -6.30
C GLY A 354 1.29 14.34 -7.09
N HIS A 355 0.21 14.78 -7.74
CA HIS A 355 0.16 16.02 -8.52
C HIS A 355 0.35 17.25 -7.64
N ALA A 356 -0.24 17.25 -6.44
CA ALA A 356 -0.03 18.32 -5.47
C ALA A 356 1.47 18.49 -5.14
N ARG A 357 2.24 17.40 -5.03
CA ARG A 357 3.66 17.44 -4.63
C ARG A 357 4.64 17.59 -5.79
N THR A 358 4.20 17.40 -7.04
CA THR A 358 5.11 17.41 -8.21
C THR A 358 4.88 18.61 -9.13
N LEU A 359 3.68 19.18 -9.14
CA LEU A 359 3.41 20.39 -9.90
C LEU A 359 4.13 21.56 -9.27
N LYS A 360 5.26 21.95 -9.86
CA LYS A 360 5.96 23.16 -9.48
C LYS A 360 5.11 24.37 -9.86
N VAL A 361 4.89 25.27 -8.92
CA VAL A 361 4.15 26.51 -9.10
C VAL A 361 4.98 27.65 -8.55
N GLU A 362 4.84 28.83 -9.16
CA GLU A 362 5.35 30.08 -8.60
C GLU A 362 4.30 30.61 -7.62
N PRO A 363 4.45 30.42 -6.29
CA PRO A 363 3.31 30.54 -5.36
C PRO A 363 2.67 31.92 -5.38
N LEU A 364 3.48 32.98 -5.47
CA LEU A 364 3.00 34.35 -5.60
C LEU A 364 2.16 34.57 -6.87
N ALA A 365 2.61 34.06 -8.02
CA ALA A 365 1.87 34.18 -9.28
C ALA A 365 0.59 33.33 -9.24
N THR A 366 0.65 32.16 -8.60
CA THR A 366 -0.48 31.26 -8.41
C THR A 366 -1.55 31.86 -7.50
N PHE A 367 -1.17 32.50 -6.38
CA PHE A 367 -2.13 33.18 -5.50
C PHE A 367 -2.82 34.34 -6.20
N LYS A 368 -2.05 35.17 -6.92
CA LYS A 368 -2.62 36.27 -7.73
C LYS A 368 -3.63 35.75 -8.72
N ARG A 369 -3.26 34.72 -9.50
CA ARG A 369 -4.15 34.06 -10.44
C ARG A 369 -5.43 33.57 -9.75
N TRP A 370 -5.32 32.81 -8.66
CA TRP A 370 -6.49 32.26 -7.96
C TRP A 370 -7.49 33.32 -7.48
N VAL A 371 -6.98 34.46 -7.02
CA VAL A 371 -7.81 35.59 -6.58
C VAL A 371 -8.42 36.32 -7.79
N GLU A 372 -7.65 36.55 -8.85
CA GLU A 372 -8.10 37.20 -10.09
C GLU A 372 -9.16 36.38 -10.85
N THR A 373 -8.96 35.07 -10.97
CA THR A 373 -9.88 34.13 -11.63
C THR A 373 -11.07 33.76 -10.75
N ARG A 374 -11.08 34.20 -9.49
CA ARG A 374 -12.09 33.86 -8.47
C ARG A 374 -12.18 32.36 -8.17
N GLU A 375 -11.09 31.64 -8.35
CA GLU A 375 -10.94 30.26 -7.83
C GLU A 375 -10.83 30.27 -6.30
N VAL A 376 -10.30 31.36 -5.74
CA VAL A 376 -10.29 31.69 -4.32
C VAL A 376 -11.08 32.97 -4.10
N VAL A 377 -12.11 32.91 -3.24
CA VAL A 377 -12.94 34.06 -2.87
C VAL A 377 -13.01 34.14 -1.36
N VAL A 378 -12.75 35.32 -0.81
CA VAL A 378 -12.84 35.62 0.63
C VAL A 378 -14.09 36.46 0.88
N PRO A 379 -15.18 35.89 1.41
CA PRO A 379 -16.41 36.63 1.68
C PRO A 379 -16.17 37.84 2.59
N GLY A 380 -16.57 39.03 2.13
CA GLY A 380 -16.43 40.28 2.89
C GLY A 380 -15.11 41.02 2.68
N GLU A 381 -14.11 40.38 2.08
CA GLU A 381 -12.89 41.05 1.64
C GLU A 381 -12.97 41.37 0.15
N ARG A 382 -12.81 42.65 -0.20
CA ARG A 382 -12.89 43.13 -1.59
C ARG A 382 -11.52 43.48 -2.15
N ASP A 383 -10.53 43.62 -1.28
CA ASP A 383 -9.16 43.89 -1.68
C ASP A 383 -8.44 42.58 -2.00
N GLY A 384 -8.29 42.30 -3.30
CA GLY A 384 -7.59 41.10 -3.77
C GLY A 384 -6.12 41.08 -3.36
N ASP A 385 -5.47 42.24 -3.24
CA ASP A 385 -4.06 42.31 -2.82
C ASP A 385 -3.92 41.96 -1.33
N ALA A 386 -4.89 42.35 -0.50
CA ALA A 386 -4.94 41.94 0.91
C ALA A 386 -5.06 40.41 1.05
N VAL A 387 -5.88 39.77 0.20
CA VAL A 387 -6.02 38.31 0.17
C VAL A 387 -4.71 37.65 -0.29
N VAL A 388 -4.11 38.12 -1.39
CA VAL A 388 -2.83 37.58 -1.87
C VAL A 388 -1.73 37.72 -0.82
N ASN A 389 -1.63 38.88 -0.16
CA ASN A 389 -0.62 39.09 0.89
C ASN A 389 -0.81 38.13 2.07
N ALA A 390 -2.06 37.89 2.49
CA ALA A 390 -2.36 36.90 3.52
C ALA A 390 -1.95 35.48 3.09
N LEU A 391 -2.16 35.09 1.82
CA LEU A 391 -1.72 33.81 1.28
C LEU A 391 -0.20 33.70 1.23
N VAL A 392 0.48 34.77 0.82
CA VAL A 392 1.95 34.84 0.79
C VAL A 392 2.54 34.74 2.19
N ASP A 393 1.95 35.43 3.17
CA ASP A 393 2.42 35.40 4.55
C ASP A 393 2.17 34.03 5.20
N ALA A 394 1.08 33.34 4.83
CA ALA A 394 0.86 31.96 5.22
C ALA A 394 1.80 30.97 4.51
N TRP A 395 2.10 31.18 3.23
CA TRP A 395 3.06 30.38 2.47
C TRP A 395 4.48 30.49 3.04
N LYS A 396 4.91 31.68 3.46
CA LYS A 396 6.23 31.89 4.09
C LYS A 396 6.44 31.07 5.37
N GLN A 397 5.38 30.57 6.00
CA GLN A 397 5.48 29.72 7.20
C GLN A 397 5.83 28.27 6.87
N GLU A 398 5.48 27.80 5.68
CA GLU A 398 5.88 26.50 5.16
C GLU A 398 6.14 26.65 3.66
N PRO A 399 7.29 27.27 3.30
CA PRO A 399 7.56 27.61 1.93
C PRO A 399 7.87 26.35 1.14
N GLY A 400 7.33 26.32 -0.06
CA GLY A 400 7.64 25.31 -1.05
C GLY A 400 7.14 25.77 -2.41
N ASP A 401 7.64 25.12 -3.44
CA ASP A 401 7.42 25.51 -4.82
C ASP A 401 6.44 24.57 -5.51
N THR A 402 5.63 23.81 -4.76
CA THR A 402 4.66 22.86 -5.31
C THR A 402 3.21 23.34 -5.11
N LEU A 403 2.28 22.81 -5.89
CA LEU A 403 0.85 23.09 -5.75
C LEU A 403 0.35 22.76 -4.34
N ALA A 404 0.86 21.70 -3.71
CA ALA A 404 0.56 21.33 -2.32
C ALA A 404 0.95 22.46 -1.38
N ASP A 405 2.14 23.05 -1.56
CA ASP A 405 2.63 24.13 -0.72
C ASP A 405 1.77 25.40 -0.89
N ALA A 406 1.36 25.70 -2.13
CA ALA A 406 0.45 26.79 -2.42
C ALA A 406 -0.97 26.55 -1.83
N VAL A 407 -1.50 25.34 -1.93
CA VAL A 407 -2.80 24.96 -1.34
C VAL A 407 -2.72 24.98 0.18
N ASN A 408 -1.62 24.51 0.77
CA ASN A 408 -1.40 24.54 2.22
C ASN A 408 -1.28 25.98 2.73
N ALA A 409 -0.72 26.90 1.94
CA ALA A 409 -0.73 28.32 2.27
C ALA A 409 -2.15 28.89 2.32
N LEU A 410 -3.04 28.46 1.41
CA LEU A 410 -4.44 28.85 1.37
C LEU A 410 -5.22 28.40 2.61
N THR A 411 -5.08 27.12 2.99
CA THR A 411 -5.70 26.60 4.21
C THR A 411 -5.11 27.24 5.46
N ARG A 412 -3.81 27.52 5.48
CA ARG A 412 -3.16 28.18 6.63
C ARG A 412 -3.58 29.64 6.77
N ALA A 413 -3.68 30.39 5.67
CA ALA A 413 -4.15 31.78 5.70
C ALA A 413 -5.56 31.89 6.28
N ALA A 414 -6.43 30.92 5.98
CA ALA A 414 -7.76 30.81 6.58
C ALA A 414 -7.71 30.91 8.12
N HIS A 415 -6.73 30.25 8.75
CA HIS A 415 -6.61 30.19 10.20
C HIS A 415 -5.85 31.35 10.82
N LEU A 416 -4.89 31.92 10.09
CA LEU A 416 -3.98 32.95 10.60
C LEU A 416 -4.55 34.37 10.56
N VAL A 417 -5.40 34.67 9.58
CA VAL A 417 -5.94 36.02 9.41
C VAL A 417 -7.07 36.25 10.43
N PRO A 418 -6.90 37.12 11.44
CA PRO A 418 -7.87 37.22 12.55
C PRO A 418 -9.23 37.80 12.12
N THR A 419 -9.24 38.56 11.03
CA THR A 419 -10.46 39.16 10.46
C THR A 419 -11.28 38.16 9.65
N TRP A 420 -10.72 37.00 9.31
CA TRP A 420 -11.41 35.96 8.54
C TRP A 420 -12.19 35.02 9.47
N ASN A 421 -13.50 35.19 9.46
CA ASN A 421 -14.42 34.41 10.30
C ASN A 421 -14.59 32.97 9.78
N MET A 422 -15.32 32.14 10.55
CA MET A 422 -15.53 30.73 10.22
C MET A 422 -16.09 30.49 8.81
N SER A 423 -16.99 31.35 8.32
CA SER A 423 -17.56 31.22 6.97
C SER A 423 -16.53 31.45 5.88
N VAL A 424 -15.58 32.36 6.09
CA VAL A 424 -14.45 32.58 5.17
C VAL A 424 -13.52 31.38 5.18
N ARG A 425 -13.26 30.81 6.36
CA ARG A 425 -12.38 29.64 6.52
C ARG A 425 -12.88 28.44 5.75
N GLU A 426 -14.15 28.10 5.94
CA GLU A 426 -14.80 27.00 5.21
C GLU A 426 -14.73 27.21 3.70
N GLU A 427 -14.91 28.44 3.21
CA GLU A 427 -14.86 28.72 1.77
C GLU A 427 -13.44 28.56 1.20
N LEU A 428 -12.42 28.99 1.94
CA LEU A 428 -11.02 28.83 1.55
C LEU A 428 -10.55 27.38 1.60
N GLU A 429 -10.99 26.60 2.59
CA GLU A 429 -10.66 25.17 2.65
C GLU A 429 -11.40 24.36 1.59
N ARG A 430 -12.65 24.71 1.27
CA ARG A 430 -13.35 24.15 0.11
C ARG A 430 -12.63 24.51 -1.20
N ALA A 431 -12.19 25.76 -1.35
CA ALA A 431 -11.40 26.18 -2.50
C ALA A 431 -10.08 25.40 -2.59
N ALA A 432 -9.37 25.20 -1.48
CA ALA A 432 -8.16 24.39 -1.40
C ALA A 432 -8.41 22.94 -1.85
N GLY A 433 -9.46 22.30 -1.33
CA GLY A 433 -9.86 20.96 -1.75
C GLY A 433 -10.17 20.86 -3.24
N ARG A 434 -10.87 21.85 -3.80
CA ARG A 434 -11.11 21.94 -5.25
C ARG A 434 -9.81 22.13 -6.02
N LEU A 435 -8.90 22.99 -5.56
CA LEU A 435 -7.66 23.33 -6.27
C LEU A 435 -6.67 22.17 -6.33
N VAL A 436 -6.65 21.27 -5.34
CA VAL A 436 -5.88 20.01 -5.43
C VAL A 436 -6.45 19.08 -6.50
N MET A 437 -7.77 19.13 -6.73
CA MET A 437 -8.49 18.21 -7.62
C MET A 437 -8.75 18.79 -9.03
N ALA A 438 -8.64 20.12 -9.21
CA ALA A 438 -9.07 20.83 -10.42
C ALA A 438 -7.95 21.09 -11.43
N VAL A 439 -6.69 20.81 -11.11
CA VAL A 439 -5.60 21.01 -12.07
C VAL A 439 -5.62 19.87 -13.09
N ARG A 440 -5.97 20.23 -14.33
CA ARG A 440 -5.89 19.39 -15.53
C ARG A 440 -4.66 19.73 -16.34
#